data_AF-Q833L3-F1
#
_entry.id   AF-Q833L3-F1
#
_cell.length_a   1.000
_cell.length_b   1.000
_cell.length_c   1.000
_cell.angle_alpha   90.00
_cell.angle_beta   90.00
_cell.angle_gamma   90.00
#
_symmetry.space_group_name_H-M   'P 1'
#
loop_
_entity.id
_entity.type
_entity.pdbx_description
1 polymer ?
#
loop_
_entity_poly.entity_id
_entity_poly.type
_entity_poly.pdbx_seq_one_letter_code
_entity_poly.pdbx_strand_id
1 'polypeptide(L)' 'MKQEEVIERLKEELNLPFFNGMLEEKNYSEADYQQIKKELIQYFDDYVRNVEN' A
#
# COMPACT_ATOMS: atom_id res chain seq x y z
N MET A 1 -5.20 10.61 8.98
CA MET A 1 -4.90 10.71 7.55
C MET A 1 -6.12 10.28 6.76
N LYS A 2 -6.49 11.01 5.71
CA LYS A 2 -7.60 10.59 4.84
C LYS A 2 -7.15 9.47 3.90
N GLN A 3 -8.10 8.75 3.32
CA GLN A 3 -7.81 7.70 2.33
C GLN A 3 -6.92 8.20 1.19
N GLU A 4 -7.21 9.36 0.61
CA GLU A 4 -6.44 9.94 -0.50
C GLU A 4 -4.97 10.18 -0.11
N GLU A 5 -4.74 10.69 1.10
CA GLU A 5 -3.40 10.94 1.64
C GLU A 5 -2.61 9.64 1.84
N VAL A 6 -3.28 8.57 2.29
CA VAL A 6 -2.68 7.24 2.41
C VAL A 6 -2.26 6.72 1.03
N ILE A 7 -3.13 6.85 0.02
CA ILE A 7 -2.85 6.41 -1.35
C ILE A 7 -1.67 7.18 -1.94
N GLU A 8 -1.66 8.51 -1.85
CA GLU A 8 -0.57 9.34 -2.36
C GLU A 8 0.77 9.02 -1.67
N ARG A 9 0.79 8.89 -0.34
CA ARG A 9 1.99 8.48 0.38
C ARG A 9 2.48 7.09 -0.02
N LEU A 10 1.59 6.12 -0.23
CA LEU A 10 1.99 4.80 -0.71
C LEU A 10 2.59 4.85 -2.12
N LYS A 11 2.02 5.65 -3.02
CA LYS A 11 2.58 5.85 -4.38
C LYS A 11 4.00 6.42 -4.32
N GLU A 12 4.22 7.45 -3.51
CA GLU A 12 5.52 8.09 -3.37
C GLU A 12 6.53 7.17 -2.68
N GLU A 13 6.20 6.65 -1.49
CA GLU A 13 7.14 5.90 -0.66
C GLU A 13 7.51 4.54 -1.26
N LEU A 14 6.63 3.92 -2.04
CA LEU A 14 6.89 2.64 -2.71
C LEU A 14 7.24 2.80 -4.19
N ASN A 15 7.31 4.04 -4.70
CA ASN A 15 7.56 4.35 -6.10
C ASN A 15 6.57 3.64 -7.06
N LEU A 16 5.28 3.67 -6.70
CA LEU A 16 4.17 3.05 -7.44
C LEU A 16 3.24 4.12 -8.03
N PRO A 17 3.65 4.85 -9.09
CA PRO A 17 2.88 5.98 -9.62
C PRO A 17 1.48 5.61 -10.14
N PHE A 18 1.27 4.35 -10.49
CA PHE A 18 0.00 3.82 -11.00
C PHE A 18 -0.79 3.03 -9.96
N PHE A 19 -0.40 3.07 -8.68
CA PHE A 19 -1.15 2.40 -7.63
C PHE A 19 -2.53 3.03 -7.46
N ASN A 20 -3.56 2.20 -7.62
CA ASN A 20 -4.96 2.58 -7.41
C ASN A 20 -5.63 1.55 -6.50
N GLY A 21 -5.19 1.50 -5.24
CA GLY A 21 -5.74 0.58 -4.25
C GLY A 21 -7.14 0.99 -3.79
N MET A 22 -8.06 0.04 -3.73
CA MET A 22 -9.35 0.22 -3.05
C MET A 22 -9.14 0.13 -1.53
N LEU A 23 -8.87 1.27 -0.91
CA LEU A 23 -8.91 1.43 0.54
C LEU A 23 -10.30 1.92 0.98
N GLU A 24 -10.69 1.63 2.22
CA GLU A 24 -11.95 2.14 2.76
C GLU A 24 -11.89 3.67 2.97
N GLU A 25 -13.03 4.34 2.77
CA GLU A 25 -13.14 5.77 3.06
C GLU A 25 -13.30 5.98 4.58
N LYS A 26 -12.16 6.12 5.26
CA LYS A 26 -12.10 6.40 6.69
C LYS A 26 -10.87 7.24 7.05
N ASN A 27 -10.80 7.65 8.31
CA ASN A 27 -9.61 8.26 8.87
C ASN A 27 -8.66 7.16 9.36
N TYR A 28 -7.45 7.14 8.79
CA TYR A 28 -6.37 6.24 9.15
C TYR A 28 -5.46 6.88 10.19
N SER A 29 -5.03 6.08 11.18
CA SER A 29 -3.91 6.39 12.04
C SER A 29 -2.58 6.08 11.35
N GLU A 30 -1.46 6.55 11.90
CA GLU A 30 -0.13 6.17 11.38
C GLU A 30 0.12 4.66 11.53
N ALA A 31 -0.41 4.03 12.57
CA ALA A 31 -0.32 2.58 12.74
C ALA A 31 -1.04 1.83 11.62
N ASP A 32 -2.24 2.28 11.23
CA ASP A 32 -2.98 1.68 10.11
C ASP A 32 -2.21 1.83 8.79
N TYR A 33 -1.62 3.01 8.55
CA TYR A 33 -0.79 3.26 7.37
C TYR A 33 0.42 2.31 7.30
N GLN A 34 1.16 2.16 8.39
CA GLN A 34 2.33 1.27 8.43
C GLN A 34 1.94 -0.19 8.20
N GLN A 35 0.78 -0.61 8.72
CA GLN A 35 0.25 -1.95 8.49
C GLN A 35 -0.09 -2.17 7.01
N ILE A 36 -0.84 -1.24 6.38
CA ILE A 36 -1.18 -1.32 4.95
C ILE A 36 0.08 -1.36 4.08
N LYS A 37 1.07 -0.51 4.39
CA LYS A 37 2.35 -0.48 3.67
C LYS A 37 3.06 -1.83 3.72
N LYS A 38 3.11 -2.45 4.91
CA LYS A 38 3.73 -3.76 5.11
C LYS A 38 3.00 -4.86 4.33
N GLU A 39 1.68 -4.88 4.40
CA GLU A 39 0.85 -5.85 3.66
C GLU A 39 1.04 -5.72 2.15
N LEU A 40 1.11 -4.50 1.64
CA LEU A 40 1.32 -4.23 0.22
C LEU A 40 2.70 -4.68 -0.26
N ILE A 41 3.77 -4.40 0.49
CA ILE A 41 5.13 -4.90 0.19
C ILE A 41 5.14 -6.42 0.17
N GLN A 42 4.54 -7.05 1.17
CA GLN A 42 4.51 -8.50 1.27
C GLN A 42 3.73 -9.15 0.12
N TYR A 43 2.62 -8.54 -0.30
CA TYR A 43 1.89 -8.97 -1.49
C TYR A 43 2.76 -8.95 -2.76
N PHE A 44 3.59 -7.91 -2.95
CA PHE A 44 4.52 -7.86 -4.08
C PHE A 44 5.61 -8.93 -3.99
N ASP A 45 6.22 -9.10 -2.81
CA ASP A 45 7.26 -10.12 -2.59
C ASP A 45 6.72 -11.53 -2.86
N ASP A 46 5.52 -11.84 -2.36
CA ASP A 46 4.86 -13.13 -2.57
C ASP A 46 4.48 -13.34 -4.04
N TYR A 47 4.02 -12.28 -4.72
CA TYR A 47 3.73 -12.35 -6.16
C TYR A 47 4.97 -12.64 -6.98
N VAL A 48 6.09 -11.94 -6.74
CA VAL A 48 7.36 -12.16 -7.46
C VAL A 48 7.88 -13.58 -7.20
N ARG A 49 7.88 -14.04 -5.95
CA ARG A 49 8.34 -15.39 -5.59
C ARG A 49 7.50 -16.50 -6.19
N ASN A 50 6.20 -16.28 -6.37
CA ASN A 50 5.31 -17.26 -6.98
C ASN A 50 5.42 -17.30 -8.51
N VAL A 51 5.93 -16.25 -9.16
CA VAL A 51 6.14 -16.22 -10.62
C VAL A 51 7.48 -16.87 -11.02
N GLU A 52 8.45 -16.95 -10.11
CA GLU A 52 9.75 -17.60 -10.34
C GLU A 52 9.76 -19.13 -10.09
N ASN A 53 8.63 -19.74 -9.71
CA ASN A 53 8.48 -21.18 -9.46
C ASN A 53 7.75 -21.93 -10.58
#